data_AF-A0A0K8QTM9-F1
#
_entry.id   AF-A0A0K8QTM9-F1
#
_cell.length_a   1.000
_cell.length_b   1.000
_cell.length_c   1.000
_cell.angle_alpha   90.00
_cell.angle_beta   90.00
_cell.angle_gamma   90.00
#
_symmetry.space_group_name_H-M   'P 1'
#
loop_
_entity.id
_entity.type
_entity.pdbx_description
1 polymer ?
#
loop_
_entity_poly.entity_id
_entity_poly.type
_entity_poly.pdbx_seq_one_letter_code
_entity_poly.pdbx_strand_id
1 'polypeptide(L)'
;MSEKYNNKYRITSARLPQWDYGNSATYFVTICTKNRESYFGNIDQGVMQLSPLGDIALKFWLEMPAHFPFLTLDAFVIMPNHVHGIIVIDKIHAPTNGSMHPVEAVSKGQPL
;
A
#
# COMPACT_ATOMS: atom_id res chain seq x y z
N MET A 1 13.18 -18.04 24.33
CA MET A 1 11.98 -18.91 24.37
C MET A 1 10.80 -18.07 23.89
N SER A 2 10.16 -18.41 22.76
CA SER A 2 9.01 -17.64 22.26
C SER A 2 7.80 -17.87 23.16
N GLU A 3 7.17 -16.81 23.66
CA GLU A 3 5.95 -16.94 24.46
C GLU A 3 4.80 -17.49 23.62
N LYS A 4 4.16 -18.55 24.12
CA LYS A 4 2.97 -19.15 23.51
C LYS A 4 1.75 -18.33 23.89
N TYR A 5 0.99 -17.82 22.92
CA TYR A 5 -0.32 -17.21 23.17
C TYR A 5 -1.40 -18.29 22.95
N ASN A 6 -2.23 -18.53 23.97
CA ASN A 6 -3.25 -19.60 23.97
C ASN A 6 -2.69 -20.99 23.56
N ASN A 7 -1.54 -21.35 24.13
CA ASN A 7 -0.83 -22.61 23.87
C ASN A 7 -0.44 -22.87 22.39
N LYS A 8 -0.42 -21.82 21.54
CA LYS A 8 -0.01 -21.88 20.14
C LYS A 8 1.21 -20.99 19.89
N TYR A 9 2.11 -21.44 19.02
CA TYR A 9 3.18 -20.59 18.49
C TYR A 9 2.54 -19.48 17.66
N ARG A 10 2.78 -18.22 18.05
CA ARG A 10 2.28 -17.07 17.31
C ARG A 10 3.39 -16.54 16.42
N ILE A 11 3.15 -16.50 15.12
CA ILE A 11 3.99 -15.73 14.20
C ILE A 11 3.77 -14.27 14.56
N THR A 12 4.84 -13.57 14.94
CA THR A 12 4.77 -12.12 15.20
C THR A 12 4.42 -11.40 13.91
N SER A 13 3.79 -10.24 14.03
CA SER A 13 3.48 -9.42 12.85
C SER A 13 4.76 -9.13 12.08
N ALA A 14 4.70 -9.24 10.75
CA ALA A 14 5.78 -8.78 9.87
C ALA A 14 5.81 -7.23 9.77
N ARG A 15 4.80 -6.54 10.32
CA ARG A 15 4.75 -5.07 10.35
C ARG A 15 5.82 -4.54 11.31
N LEU A 16 6.51 -3.47 10.89
CA LEU A 16 7.44 -2.74 11.73
C LEU A 16 6.69 -2.09 12.90
N PRO A 17 6.93 -2.48 14.17
CA PRO A 17 6.04 -2.13 15.29
C PRO A 17 5.88 -0.65 15.58
N GLN A 18 6.85 0.18 15.19
CA GLN A 18 6.87 1.62 15.46
C GLN A 18 6.63 2.46 14.19
N TRP A 19 6.16 1.84 13.11
CA TRP A 19 5.90 2.52 11.85
C TRP A 19 4.41 2.58 11.53
N ASP A 20 3.90 3.80 11.36
CA ASP A 20 2.60 4.03 10.76
C ASP A 20 2.75 4.00 9.23
N TYR A 21 2.14 2.99 8.60
CA TYR A 21 2.16 2.81 7.14
C TYR A 21 1.32 3.85 6.39
N GLY A 22 0.63 4.74 7.11
CA GLY A 22 0.05 5.96 6.56
C GLY A 22 1.01 7.14 6.47
N ASN A 23 2.24 7.02 7.00
CA ASN A 23 3.25 8.08 6.90
C ASN A 23 3.76 8.24 5.48
N SER A 24 4.25 9.45 5.17
CA SER A 24 4.89 9.74 3.90
C SER A 24 6.11 8.84 3.69
N ALA A 25 6.05 8.00 2.67
CA ALA A 25 7.11 7.08 2.24
C ALA A 25 6.72 6.41 0.92
N THR A 26 7.68 5.69 0.36
CA THR A 26 7.49 4.82 -0.82
C THR A 26 7.18 3.40 -0.37
N TYR A 27 6.11 2.82 -0.90
CA TYR A 27 5.63 1.49 -0.56
C TYR A 27 5.53 0.61 -1.80
N PHE A 28 6.11 -0.59 -1.74
CA PHE A 28 5.78 -1.65 -2.66
C PHE A 28 4.52 -2.37 -2.17
N VAL A 29 3.49 -2.41 -3.02
CA VAL A 29 2.21 -3.04 -2.72
C VAL A 29 1.94 -4.19 -3.69
N THR A 30 1.31 -5.24 -3.16
CA THR A 30 0.81 -6.35 -3.95
C THR A 30 -0.63 -6.61 -3.57
N ILE A 31 -1.53 -6.57 -4.54
CA ILE A 31 -2.96 -6.86 -4.36
C ILE A 31 -3.26 -8.14 -5.13
N CYS A 32 -3.54 -9.24 -4.42
CA CYS A 32 -3.91 -10.51 -5.04
C CYS A 32 -5.43 -10.65 -5.10
N THR A 33 -5.94 -11.25 -6.17
CA THR A 33 -7.33 -11.73 -6.21
C THR A 33 -7.52 -12.86 -5.21
N LYS A 34 -8.77 -13.07 -4.80
CA LYS A 34 -9.14 -14.22 -3.97
C LYS A 34 -8.72 -15.51 -4.68
N ASN A 35 -8.10 -16.42 -3.94
CA ASN A 35 -7.57 -17.69 -4.43
C ASN A 35 -6.60 -17.57 -5.62
N ARG A 36 -6.09 -16.37 -5.92
CA ARG A 36 -5.26 -16.10 -7.12
C ARG A 36 -5.97 -16.46 -8.43
N GLU A 37 -7.28 -16.31 -8.48
CA GLU A 37 -8.06 -16.48 -9.72
C GLU A 37 -7.75 -15.37 -10.73
N SER A 38 -7.61 -15.74 -12.00
CA SER A 38 -7.14 -14.87 -13.09
C SER A 38 -8.22 -13.92 -13.62
N TYR A 39 -8.80 -13.12 -12.74
CA TYR A 39 -9.88 -12.19 -13.12
C TYR A 39 -9.42 -11.04 -14.01
N PHE A 40 -8.16 -10.62 -13.93
CA PHE A 40 -7.66 -9.46 -14.67
C PHE A 40 -7.28 -9.77 -16.11
N GLY A 41 -7.29 -11.05 -16.51
CA GLY A 41 -7.03 -11.48 -17.89
C GLY A 41 -6.06 -12.64 -17.95
N ASN A 42 -5.29 -12.72 -19.04
CA ASN A 42 -4.33 -13.77 -19.30
C ASN A 42 -3.09 -13.22 -19.99
N ILE A 43 -2.02 -14.01 -20.03
CA ILE A 43 -0.81 -13.65 -20.77
C ILE A 43 -0.79 -14.48 -22.04
N ASP A 44 -0.63 -13.83 -23.19
CA ASP A 44 -0.38 -14.47 -24.48
C ASP A 44 0.90 -13.89 -25.10
N GLN A 45 1.80 -14.78 -25.53
CA GLN A 45 3.13 -14.42 -26.04
C GLN A 45 3.91 -13.42 -25.15
N GLY A 46 3.79 -13.55 -23.83
CA GLY A 46 4.45 -12.66 -22.87
C GLY A 46 3.81 -11.29 -22.70
N VAL A 47 2.68 -11.02 -23.38
CA VAL A 47 1.93 -9.78 -23.29
C VAL A 47 0.68 -10.00 -22.46
N MET A 48 0.43 -9.12 -21.50
CA MET A 48 -0.80 -9.13 -20.71
C MET A 48 -1.98 -8.72 -21.58
N GLN A 49 -2.98 -9.60 -21.70
CA GLN A 49 -4.28 -9.34 -22.32
C GLN A 49 -5.27 -9.08 -21.19
N LEU A 50 -5.69 -7.81 -21.03
CA LEU A 50 -6.64 -7.45 -19.98
C LEU A 50 -8.03 -7.98 -20.30
N SER A 51 -8.70 -8.51 -19.27
CA SER A 51 -10.14 -8.72 -19.30
C SER A 51 -10.86 -7.39 -19.02
N PRO A 52 -12.19 -7.33 -19.18
CA PRO A 52 -12.96 -6.15 -18.74
C PRO A 52 -12.74 -5.78 -17.26
N LEU A 53 -12.51 -6.76 -16.38
CA LEU A 53 -12.17 -6.49 -14.98
C LEU A 53 -10.72 -6.01 -14.83
N GLY A 54 -9.81 -6.49 -15.68
CA GLY A 54 -8.44 -5.98 -15.77
C GLY A 54 -8.39 -4.53 -16.21
N ASP A 55 -9.20 -4.14 -17.19
CA ASP A 55 -9.33 -2.75 -17.65
C ASP A 55 -9.87 -1.85 -16.52
N ILE A 56 -10.84 -2.33 -15.76
CA ILE A 56 -11.35 -1.62 -14.58
C ILE A 56 -10.26 -1.45 -13.52
N ALA A 57 -9.47 -2.50 -13.26
CA ALA A 57 -8.35 -2.44 -12.33
C ALA A 57 -7.29 -1.42 -12.79
N LEU A 58 -6.94 -1.41 -14.09
CA LEU A 58 -6.02 -0.44 -14.68
C LEU A 58 -6.54 0.99 -14.53
N LYS A 59 -7.81 1.21 -14.90
CA LYS A 59 -8.46 2.51 -14.80
C LYS A 59 -8.38 3.05 -13.38
N PHE A 60 -8.86 2.29 -12.40
CA PHE A 60 -8.89 2.77 -11.01
C PHE A 60 -7.50 2.91 -10.42
N TRP A 61 -6.54 2.06 -10.80
CA TRP A 61 -5.15 2.23 -10.41
C TRP A 61 -4.64 3.61 -10.85
N LEU A 62 -4.81 3.95 -12.13
CA LEU A 62 -4.38 5.23 -12.70
C LEU A 62 -5.16 6.44 -12.16
N GLU A 63 -6.42 6.27 -11.76
CA GLU A 63 -7.24 7.33 -11.16
C GLU A 63 -6.90 7.60 -9.68
N MET A 64 -6.11 6.76 -9.01
CA MET A 64 -5.78 6.94 -7.60
C MET A 64 -5.24 8.34 -7.24
N PRO A 65 -4.30 8.95 -7.99
CA PRO A 65 -3.80 10.30 -7.69
C PRO A 65 -4.88 11.38 -7.79
N ALA A 66 -5.90 11.19 -8.63
CA ALA A 66 -7.02 12.12 -8.74
C ALA A 66 -7.94 12.04 -7.52
N HIS A 67 -8.11 10.86 -6.93
CA HIS A 67 -8.89 10.65 -5.71
C HIS A 67 -8.10 10.97 -4.43
N PHE A 68 -6.78 10.77 -4.46
CA PHE A 68 -5.87 10.95 -3.33
C PHE A 68 -4.70 11.85 -3.74
N PRO A 69 -4.83 13.19 -3.62
CA PRO A 69 -3.80 14.14 -4.08
C PRO A 69 -2.44 14.02 -3.41
N PHE A 70 -2.37 13.36 -2.25
CA PHE A 70 -1.13 13.04 -1.55
C PHE A 70 -0.47 11.75 -2.05
N LEU A 71 -1.00 11.11 -3.09
CA LEU A 71 -0.53 9.83 -3.61
C LEU A 71 -0.03 10.00 -5.04
N THR A 72 1.19 9.55 -5.30
CA THR A 72 1.71 9.41 -6.66
C THR A 72 2.01 7.94 -6.95
N LEU A 73 1.84 7.57 -8.23
CA LEU A 73 2.15 6.23 -8.72
C LEU A 73 3.52 6.23 -9.38
N ASP A 74 4.28 5.18 -9.15
CA ASP A 74 5.50 4.86 -9.88
C ASP A 74 5.26 3.53 -10.64
N ALA A 75 6.30 2.72 -10.86
CA ALA A 75 6.21 1.46 -11.59
C ALA A 75 5.13 0.53 -11.02
N PHE A 76 4.31 -0.02 -11.92
CA PHE A 76 3.31 -1.03 -11.59
C PHE A 76 3.10 -2.00 -12.75
N VAL A 77 2.53 -3.16 -12.46
CA VAL A 77 2.13 -4.16 -13.44
C VAL A 77 0.86 -4.85 -12.98
N ILE A 78 -0.07 -5.05 -13.91
CA ILE A 78 -1.25 -5.88 -13.72
C ILE A 78 -0.95 -7.24 -14.33
N MET A 79 -1.00 -8.27 -13.50
CA MET A 79 -0.88 -9.66 -13.87
C MET A 79 -2.27 -10.31 -13.81
N PRO A 80 -2.48 -11.49 -14.42
CA PRO A 80 -3.80 -12.14 -14.46
C PRO A 80 -4.58 -12.18 -13.15
N ASN A 81 -3.90 -12.38 -12.02
CA ASN A 81 -4.51 -12.58 -10.71
C ASN A 81 -3.96 -11.65 -9.61
N HIS A 82 -3.14 -10.67 -9.95
CA HIS A 82 -2.61 -9.73 -8.97
C HIS A 82 -2.11 -8.44 -9.61
N VAL A 83 -1.96 -7.41 -8.81
CA VAL A 83 -1.30 -6.16 -9.17
C VAL A 83 -0.09 -5.98 -8.28
N HIS A 84 1.05 -5.63 -8.88
CA HIS A 84 2.23 -5.14 -8.19
C HIS A 84 2.38 -3.66 -8.51
N GLY A 85 2.76 -2.85 -7.52
CA GLY A 85 3.08 -1.47 -7.80
C GLY A 85 3.81 -0.77 -6.68
N ILE A 86 4.42 0.35 -7.05
CA ILE A 86 5.05 1.28 -6.13
C ILE A 86 4.12 2.49 -6.01
N ILE A 87 3.70 2.77 -4.78
CA ILE A 87 2.97 4.00 -4.44
C ILE A 87 3.83 4.86 -3.55
N VAL A 88 3.77 6.17 -3.75
CA VAL A 88 4.40 7.15 -2.87
C VAL A 88 3.31 7.91 -2.17
N ILE A 89 3.35 7.89 -0.84
CA ILE A 89 2.53 8.75 0.00
C ILE A 89 3.37 9.99 0.31
N ASP A 90 2.88 11.17 -0.05
CA ASP A 90 3.47 12.47 0.28
C ASP A 90 2.38 13.40 0.84
N LYS A 91 2.21 13.35 2.16
CA LYS A 91 1.28 14.23 2.88
C LYS A 91 1.89 15.59 3.24
N ILE A 92 3.19 15.79 3.04
CA ILE A 92 3.87 17.04 3.41
C ILE A 92 3.67 18.09 2.31
N HIS A 93 3.70 17.67 1.04
CA HIS A 93 3.51 18.54 -0.12
C HIS A 93 2.12 18.46 -0.75
N ALA A 94 1.21 17.67 -0.18
CA ALA A 94 -0.17 17.63 -0.64
C ALA A 94 -0.85 19.00 -0.45
N PRO A 95 -1.65 19.49 -1.42
CA PRO A 95 -2.38 20.74 -1.25
C PRO A 95 -3.32 20.62 -0.05
N THR A 96 -2.98 21.34 1.03
CA THR A 96 -3.76 21.34 2.27
C THR A 96 -5.04 22.15 2.07
N ASN A 97 -6.15 21.48 1.83
CA ASN A 97 -7.46 22.08 2.09
C ASN A 97 -7.73 22.04 3.61
N GLY A 98 -7.16 22.99 4.35
CA GLY A 98 -7.65 23.41 5.67
C GLY A 98 -7.14 22.67 6.91
N SER A 99 -6.53 23.46 7.81
CA SER A 99 -6.15 23.23 9.21
C SER A 99 -5.11 22.15 9.55
N MET A 100 -3.86 22.57 9.64
CA MET A 100 -2.89 21.99 10.57
C MET A 100 -3.28 22.36 12.00
N HIS A 101 -3.43 21.38 12.88
CA HIS A 101 -3.02 21.55 14.28
C HIS A 101 -1.64 20.89 14.41
N PRO A 102 -0.62 21.59 14.94
CA PRO A 102 0.65 20.95 15.23
C PRO A 102 0.44 20.02 16.43
N VAL A 103 0.75 18.74 16.26
CA VAL A 103 0.95 17.85 17.41
C VAL A 103 2.34 18.19 17.93
N GLU A 104 2.41 18.97 18.99
CA GLU A 104 3.66 19.25 19.69
C GLU A 104 4.31 17.92 20.08
N ALA A 105 5.52 17.69 19.59
CA ALA A 105 6.38 16.64 20.11
C ALA A 105 6.67 16.98 21.58
N VAL A 106 6.03 16.26 22.50
CA VAL A 106 6.35 16.34 23.92
C VAL A 106 7.83 16.00 24.08
N SER A 107 8.61 17.03 24.39
CA SER A 107 9.96 16.90 24.91
C SER A 107 9.92 16.05 26.17
N LYS A 108 10.54 14.88 26.16
CA LYS A 108 10.98 14.24 27.40
C LYS A 108 12.47 14.51 27.57
N GLY A 109 12.81 15.62 28.23
CA GLY A 109 13.99 15.67 29.10
C GLY A 109 13.71 14.74 30.30
N GLN A 110 14.55 13.71 30.51
CA GLN A 110 15.64 13.60 31.52
C GLN A 110 15.13 13.45 32.97
N PRO A 111 15.87 12.81 33.92
CA PRO A 111 17.31 12.51 33.92
C PRO A 111 17.75 11.11 34.43
N LEU A 112 19.08 10.88 34.35
CA LEU A 112 19.97 9.87 34.97
C LEU A 112 19.62 8.38 34.84
#